data_AF-A0A435FEK0-F1
#
_entry.id   AF-A0A435FEK0-F1
#
_cell.length_a   1.000
_cell.length_b   1.000
_cell.length_c   1.000
_cell.angle_alpha   90.00
_cell.angle_beta   90.00
_cell.angle_gamma   90.00
#
_symmetry.space_group_name_H-M   'P 1'
#
loop_
_entity.id
_entity.type
_entity.pdbx_description
1 polymer ?
#
loop_
_entity_poly.entity_id
_entity_poly.type
_entity_poly.pdbx_seq_one_letter_code
_entity_poly.pdbx_strand_id
1 'polypeptide(L)'
;VQSELLDNFKTRVVVPLLPVAMVPPPMRKLHPIFEINGRKLVMATHLVATVSASELGESQLNLIKHHDDIVAALDMLFQGF
;
A
#
# COMPACT_ATOMS: atom_id res chain seq x y z
N VAL A 1 4.70 2.49 -3.67
CA VAL A 1 5.36 1.16 -3.68
C VAL A 1 6.19 0.91 -4.94
N GLN A 2 5.92 1.60 -6.06
CA GLN A 2 6.80 1.63 -7.22
C GLN A 2 7.96 2.62 -7.03
N SER A 3 9.14 2.30 -7.56
CA SER A 3 10.30 3.21 -7.59
C SER A 3 10.07 4.40 -8.52
N GLU A 4 10.52 5.59 -8.13
CA GLU A 4 10.51 6.81 -8.95
C GLU A 4 11.36 6.67 -10.22
N LEU A 5 12.35 5.77 -10.23
CA LEU A 5 13.14 5.46 -11.43
C LEU A 5 12.29 4.90 -12.59
N LEU A 6 11.07 4.44 -12.28
CA LEU A 6 10.11 3.87 -13.22
C LEU A 6 8.98 4.87 -13.55
N ASP A 7 9.17 6.17 -13.30
CA ASP A 7 8.11 7.17 -13.47
C ASP A 7 7.72 7.42 -14.93
N ASN A 8 8.58 7.07 -15.89
CA ASN A 8 8.31 7.16 -17.32
C ASN A 8 7.22 6.19 -17.82
N PHE A 9 6.87 5.16 -17.05
CA PHE A 9 5.77 4.26 -17.41
C PHE A 9 4.40 4.91 -17.18
N LYS A 10 3.41 4.52 -17.99
CA LYS A 10 2.03 5.05 -17.88
C LYS A 10 1.19 4.37 -16.79
N THR A 11 1.74 3.38 -16.11
CA THR A 11 1.08 2.64 -15.03
C THR A 11 1.82 2.82 -13.72
N ARG A 12 1.11 2.61 -12.61
CA ARG A 12 1.67 2.61 -11.26
C ARG A 12 1.29 1.34 -10.52
N VAL A 13 2.26 0.68 -9.88
CA VAL A 13 2.00 -0.35 -8.88
C VAL A 13 1.45 0.32 -7.62
N VAL A 14 0.28 -0.10 -7.20
CA VAL A 14 -0.45 0.43 -6.04
C VAL A 14 -0.85 -0.69 -5.10
N VAL A 15 -1.08 -0.33 -3.85
CA VAL A 15 -1.68 -1.21 -2.84
C VAL A 15 -2.86 -0.45 -2.23
N PRO A 16 -4.08 -1.03 -2.21
CA PRO A 16 -5.23 -0.34 -1.66
C PRO A 16 -5.17 -0.24 -0.13
N LEU A 17 -5.67 0.87 0.39
CA LEU A 17 -5.93 1.07 1.81
C LEU A 17 -7.42 0.84 2.08
N LEU A 18 -7.73 -0.12 2.96
CA LEU A 18 -9.11 -0.49 3.30
C LEU A 18 -9.41 -0.16 4.77
N PRO A 19 -10.62 0.26 5.13
CA PRO A 19 -10.98 0.40 6.54
C PRO A 19 -10.80 -0.91 7.30
N VAL A 20 -10.20 -0.86 8.50
CA VAL A 20 -9.99 -2.06 9.34
C VAL A 20 -11.30 -2.83 9.57
N ALA A 21 -12.42 -2.11 9.67
CA ALA A 21 -13.74 -2.71 9.88
C ALA A 21 -14.27 -3.55 8.69
N MET A 22 -13.67 -3.42 7.50
CA MET A 22 -14.14 -4.08 6.27
C MET A 22 -13.33 -5.32 5.89
N VAL A 23 -12.28 -5.65 6.66
CA VAL A 23 -11.39 -6.77 6.36
C VAL A 23 -11.39 -7.81 7.48
N PRO A 24 -11.17 -9.09 7.16
CA PRO A 24 -10.84 -10.09 8.19
C PRO A 24 -9.62 -9.66 9.02
N PRO A 25 -9.38 -10.29 10.19
CA PRO A 25 -8.24 -9.96 11.03
C PRO A 25 -6.93 -9.89 10.22
N PRO A 26 -6.21 -8.76 10.24
CA PRO A 26 -5.04 -8.56 9.40
C PRO A 26 -3.90 -9.49 9.82
N MET A 27 -3.38 -10.25 8.85
CA MET A 27 -2.14 -11.01 9.02
C MET A 27 -0.97 -10.08 9.38
N ARG A 28 -0.32 -10.35 10.50
CA ARG A 28 0.86 -9.62 10.96
C ARG A 28 1.94 -9.62 9.87
N LYS A 29 2.65 -8.49 9.71
CA LYS A 29 3.62 -8.17 8.64
C LYS A 29 3.04 -8.00 7.24
N LEU A 30 2.09 -8.85 6.81
CA LEU A 30 1.49 -8.72 5.48
C LEU A 30 0.54 -7.51 5.36
N HIS A 31 -0.14 -7.15 6.44
CA HIS A 31 -1.18 -6.12 6.45
C HIS A 31 -0.90 -5.00 7.46
N PRO A 32 0.08 -4.11 7.21
CA PRO A 32 0.31 -2.94 8.04
C PRO A 32 -0.96 -2.13 8.26
N ILE A 33 -1.11 -1.55 9.45
CA ILE A 33 -2.22 -0.66 9.80
C ILE A 33 -1.66 0.75 9.96
N PHE A 34 -2.23 1.70 9.24
CA PHE A 34 -1.90 3.12 9.31
C PHE A 34 -3.04 3.91 9.96
N GLU A 35 -2.68 4.93 10.72
CA GLU A 35 -3.64 5.92 11.20
C GLU A 35 -3.56 7.17 10.30
N ILE A 36 -4.61 7.41 9.54
CA ILE A 36 -4.72 8.50 8.56
C ILE A 36 -5.97 9.29 8.89
N ASN A 37 -5.82 10.60 9.19
CA ASN A 37 -6.94 11.49 9.51
C ASN A 37 -7.88 10.92 10.60
N GLY A 38 -7.30 10.31 11.64
CA GLY A 38 -8.05 9.68 12.74
C GLY A 38 -8.75 8.36 12.39
N ARG A 39 -8.51 7.80 11.20
CA ARG A 39 -9.06 6.51 10.76
C ARG A 39 -7.96 5.48 10.65
N LYS A 40 -8.23 4.28 11.17
CA LYS A 40 -7.34 3.13 10.99
C LYS A 40 -7.63 2.46 9.65
N LEU A 41 -6.63 2.43 8.79
CA LEU A 41 -6.67 1.82 7.46
C LEU A 41 -5.64 0.70 7.38
N VAL A 42 -6.02 -0.40 6.75
CA VAL A 42 -5.16 -1.55 6.48
C VAL A 42 -4.61 -1.42 5.08
N MET A 43 -3.30 -1.58 4.93
CA MET A 43 -2.68 -1.84 3.65
C MET A 43 -2.99 -3.29 3.24
N ALA A 44 -3.89 -3.47 2.28
CA ALA A 44 -4.27 -4.78 1.78
C ALA A 44 -3.26 -5.26 0.73
N THR A 45 -2.04 -5.58 1.18
CA THR A 45 -0.89 -5.92 0.33
C THR A 45 -1.15 -7.05 -0.66
N HIS A 46 -1.98 -8.03 -0.30
CA HIS A 46 -2.40 -9.11 -1.19
C HIS A 46 -3.23 -8.65 -2.42
N LEU A 47 -3.73 -7.42 -2.41
CA LEU A 47 -4.43 -6.78 -3.53
C LEU A 47 -3.51 -5.81 -4.30
N VAL A 48 -2.19 -5.99 -4.22
CA VAL A 48 -1.26 -5.22 -5.04
C VAL A 48 -1.63 -5.39 -6.52
N ALA A 49 -1.68 -4.28 -7.23
CA ALA A 49 -2.12 -4.23 -8.61
C ALA A 49 -1.43 -3.10 -9.37
N THR A 50 -1.58 -3.12 -10.69
CA THR A 50 -1.23 -1.98 -11.55
C THR A 50 -2.48 -1.21 -11.93
N VAL A 51 -2.39 0.11 -11.92
CA VAL A 51 -3.44 1.01 -12.41
C VAL A 51 -2.85 1.99 -13.42
N SER A 52 -3.67 2.56 -14.30
CA SER A 52 -3.23 3.65 -15.15
C SER A 52 -2.89 4.87 -14.31
N ALA A 53 -1.81 5.58 -14.64
CA ALA A 53 -1.48 6.85 -13.98
C ALA A 53 -2.60 7.89 -14.16
N SER A 54 -3.40 7.79 -15.23
CA SER A 54 -4.57 8.66 -15.46
C SER A 54 -5.76 8.37 -14.55
N GLU A 55 -5.79 7.23 -13.86
CA GLU A 55 -6.83 6.87 -12.90
C GLU A 55 -6.49 7.33 -11.48
N LEU A 56 -5.25 7.75 -11.24
CA LEU A 56 -4.83 8.27 -9.94
C LEU A 56 -5.42 9.67 -9.73
N GLY A 57 -6.21 9.80 -8.67
CA GLY A 57 -6.72 11.08 -8.23
C GLY A 57 -5.67 11.93 -7.52
N GLU A 58 -6.13 13.01 -6.88
CA GLU A 58 -5.30 13.91 -6.11
C GLU A 58 -4.58 13.19 -4.95
N SER A 59 -3.28 13.45 -4.79
CA SER A 59 -2.50 12.96 -3.67
C SER A 59 -2.97 13.60 -2.36
N GLN A 60 -3.49 12.80 -1.44
CA GLN A 60 -4.01 13.28 -0.16
C GLN A 60 -2.93 13.38 0.93
N LEU A 61 -1.90 12.53 0.87
CA LEU A 61 -0.86 12.41 1.90
C LEU A 61 0.36 11.63 1.43
N ASN A 62 1.42 11.64 2.25
CA ASN A 62 2.63 10.84 2.02
C ASN A 62 2.90 9.90 3.21
N LEU A 63 3.06 8.60 2.93
CA LEU A 63 3.36 7.55 3.91
C LEU A 63 4.85 7.20 4.02
N ILE A 64 5.77 8.06 3.57
CA ILE A 64 7.22 7.80 3.58
C ILE A 64 7.76 7.44 4.97
N LYS A 65 7.16 7.92 6.06
CA LYS A 65 7.52 7.55 7.43
C LYS A 65 7.27 6.08 7.77
N HIS A 66 6.41 5.42 6.99
CA HIS A 66 6.08 4.00 7.10
C HIS A 66 6.80 3.16 6.03
N HIS A 67 7.86 3.69 5.41
CA HIS A 67 8.58 3.01 4.34
C HIS A 67 8.98 1.59 4.73
N ASP A 68 9.54 1.40 5.92
CA ASP A 68 10.03 0.08 6.36
C ASP A 68 8.87 -0.91 6.55
N ASP A 69 7.74 -0.47 7.10
CA ASP A 69 6.53 -1.31 7.23
C ASP A 69 5.97 -1.71 5.85
N ILE A 70 5.99 -0.78 4.88
CA ILE A 70 5.51 -0.98 3.52
C ILE A 70 6.42 -1.98 2.78
N VAL A 71 7.73 -1.83 2.88
CA VAL A 71 8.70 -2.73 2.25
C VAL A 71 8.60 -4.12 2.88
N ALA A 72 8.56 -4.22 4.20
CA ALA A 72 8.42 -5.50 4.89
C ALA A 72 7.12 -6.24 4.50
N ALA A 73 6.03 -5.51 4.25
CA ALA A 73 4.79 -6.11 3.77
C ALA A 73 4.89 -6.67 2.34
N LEU A 74 5.58 -5.94 1.45
CA LEU A 74 5.85 -6.41 0.08
C LEU A 74 6.81 -7.60 0.08
N ASP A 75 7.83 -7.58 0.93
CA ASP A 75 8.73 -8.73 1.12
C ASP A 75 7.98 -9.93 1.69
N MET A 76 7.07 -9.73 2.65
CA MET A 76 6.21 -10.80 3.13
C MET A 76 5.33 -11.38 2.01
N LEU A 77 4.81 -10.53 1.11
CA LEU A 77 4.00 -10.98 -0.03
C LEU A 77 4.80 -11.83 -1.02
N PHE A 78 6.00 -11.39 -1.38
CA PHE A 78 6.78 -12.02 -2.46
C PHE A 78 7.79 -13.07 -1.98
N GLN A 79 8.29 -12.93 -0.76
CA GLN A 79 9.41 -13.70 -0.21
C GLN A 79 9.02 -14.48 1.05
N GLY A 80 7.99 -14.04 1.79
CA GLY A 80 7.38 -14.81 2.87
C GLY A 80 8.06 -14.73 4.24
N PHE A 81 8.91 -13.73 4.51
CA PHE A 81 9.62 -13.56 5.79
C PHE A 81 9.51 -12.16 6.39
#